data_AF-A0A4S0K2J4-F1
#
_entry.id   AF-A0A4S0K2J4-F1
#
_cell.length_a   1.000
_cell.length_b   1.000
_cell.length_c   1.000
_cell.angle_alpha   90.00
_cell.angle_beta   90.00
_cell.angle_gamma   90.00
#
_symmetry.space_group_name_H-M   'P 1'
#
loop_
_entity.id
_entity.type
_entity.pdbx_description
1 polymer ?
#
loop_
_entity_poly.entity_id
_entity_poly.type
_entity_poly.pdbx_seq_one_letter_code
_entity_poly.pdbx_strand_id
1 'polypeptide(L)'
;LFRSAGGSLAATGAVTLANAGTTFDISAGGAQAIGSLAGVAGSTVALGGSTLTLGGTVDSTFSGAISGNGGLVKNGAGVQTRNGVSPFSGGVTLNAGGLVVRNNAALGTGAVTVAGAATLDS
;
A
#
# COMPACT_ATOMS: atom_id res chain seq x y z
N LEU A 1 -16.84 2.17 7.45
CA LEU A 1 -15.68 3.04 7.71
C LEU A 1 -14.71 2.27 8.60
N PHE A 2 -13.63 1.71 8.05
CA PHE A 2 -12.58 1.07 8.86
C PHE A 2 -11.55 2.15 9.22
N ARG A 3 -11.67 2.74 10.41
CA ARG A 3 -10.69 3.70 10.94
C ARG A 3 -9.85 2.96 11.98
N SER A 4 -8.53 2.88 11.80
CA SER A 4 -7.61 2.21 12.72
C SER A 4 -7.31 3.07 13.97
N ALA A 5 -8.35 3.61 14.62
CA ALA A 5 -8.20 4.40 15.83
C ALA A 5 -7.77 3.47 17.00
N GLY A 6 -6.46 3.22 17.12
CA GLY A 6 -5.83 2.65 18.32
C GLY A 6 -5.63 1.13 18.37
N GLY A 7 -6.14 0.36 17.40
CA GLY A 7 -5.85 -1.07 17.27
C GLY A 7 -4.82 -1.31 16.18
N SER A 8 -3.66 -1.90 16.50
CA SER A 8 -2.76 -2.43 15.48
C SER A 8 -3.55 -3.43 14.65
N LEU A 9 -3.72 -3.16 13.36
CA LEU A 9 -4.13 -4.21 12.42
C LEU A 9 -3.13 -5.36 12.60
N ALA A 10 -3.63 -6.60 12.60
CA ALA A 10 -2.72 -7.74 12.70
C ALA A 10 -1.70 -7.62 11.56
N ALA A 11 -0.40 -7.66 11.88
CA ALA A 11 0.68 -7.41 10.91
C ALA A 11 0.65 -8.37 9.69
N THR A 12 -0.15 -9.43 9.76
CA THR A 12 -0.38 -10.42 8.71
C THR A 12 -1.81 -10.42 8.13
N GLY A 13 -2.71 -9.58 8.64
CA GLY A 13 -4.10 -9.50 8.18
C GLY A 13 -4.22 -9.00 6.75
N ALA A 14 -5.10 -9.60 5.97
CA ALA A 14 -5.43 -9.13 4.62
C ALA A 14 -6.40 -7.95 4.70
N VAL A 15 -6.10 -6.88 3.96
CA VAL A 15 -7.02 -5.75 3.75
C VAL A 15 -7.56 -5.82 2.33
N THR A 16 -8.86 -6.08 2.21
CA THR A 16 -9.54 -6.19 0.92
C THR A 16 -10.62 -5.13 0.78
N LEU A 17 -10.38 -4.17 -0.12
CA LEU A 17 -11.33 -3.12 -0.51
C LEU A 17 -12.13 -3.57 -1.74
N ALA A 18 -13.08 -4.49 -1.51
CA ALA A 18 -13.80 -5.18 -2.58
C ALA A 18 -14.77 -4.30 -3.38
N ASN A 19 -15.16 -3.14 -2.86
CA ASN A 19 -16.16 -2.26 -3.48
C ASN A 19 -15.57 -0.86 -3.74
N ALA A 20 -15.96 -0.24 -4.84
CA ALA A 20 -15.67 1.18 -5.08
C ALA A 20 -16.27 2.06 -3.97
N GLY A 21 -15.62 3.17 -3.65
CA GLY A 21 -16.02 4.07 -2.56
C GLY A 21 -15.61 3.59 -1.17
N THR A 22 -15.05 2.37 -1.03
CA THR A 22 -14.45 1.95 0.23
C THR A 22 -13.14 2.68 0.46
N THR A 23 -12.97 3.18 1.69
CA THR A 23 -11.74 3.86 2.11
C THR A 23 -11.14 3.12 3.30
N PHE A 24 -9.86 2.81 3.19
CA PHE A 24 -9.01 2.39 4.28
C PHE A 24 -8.19 3.60 4.74
N ASP A 25 -8.50 4.11 5.93
CA ASP A 25 -7.95 5.37 6.44
C ASP A 25 -7.07 5.12 7.67
N ILE A 26 -5.78 5.44 7.54
CA ILE A 26 -4.77 5.37 8.59
C ILE A 26 -4.18 6.75 8.94
N SER A 27 -4.76 7.83 8.40
CA SER A 27 -4.24 9.19 8.49
C SER A 27 -4.04 9.71 9.92
N ALA A 28 -4.86 9.25 10.86
CA ALA A 28 -4.76 9.55 12.29
C ALA A 28 -4.26 8.36 13.13
N GLY A 29 -3.95 7.23 12.50
CA GLY A 29 -3.64 5.96 13.17
C GLY A 29 -2.15 5.68 13.37
N GLY A 30 -1.25 6.56 12.89
CA GLY A 30 0.19 6.30 12.86
C GLY A 30 0.57 5.18 11.88
N ALA A 31 1.82 4.72 11.94
CA ALA A 31 2.30 3.67 11.05
C ALA A 31 1.53 2.36 11.26
N GLN A 32 1.11 1.72 10.16
CA GLN A 32 0.34 0.48 10.18
C GLN A 32 1.08 -0.62 9.40
N ALA A 33 0.95 -1.86 9.84
CA ALA A 33 1.45 -3.03 9.13
C ALA A 33 0.31 -4.00 8.82
N ILE A 34 0.25 -4.48 7.58
CA ILE A 34 -0.74 -5.44 7.11
C ILE A 34 -0.04 -6.53 6.30
N GLY A 35 -0.71 -7.67 6.13
CA GLY A 35 -0.24 -8.73 5.24
C GLY A 35 -0.37 -8.29 3.78
N SER A 36 -1.56 -8.46 3.22
CA SER A 36 -1.86 -8.14 1.83
C SER A 36 -2.78 -6.92 1.69
N LEU A 37 -2.62 -6.19 0.60
CA LEU A 37 -3.51 -5.11 0.18
C LEU A 37 -4.12 -5.43 -1.18
N ALA A 38 -5.42 -5.71 -1.18
CA ALA A 38 -6.22 -5.91 -2.38
C ALA A 38 -7.30 -4.83 -2.47
N GLY A 39 -7.56 -4.34 -3.68
CA GLY A 39 -8.58 -3.32 -3.88
C GLY A 39 -8.95 -3.12 -5.35
N VAL A 40 -10.22 -2.76 -5.57
CA VAL A 40 -10.76 -2.49 -6.90
C VAL A 40 -10.61 -1.00 -7.27
N ALA A 41 -10.79 -0.67 -8.56
CA ALA A 41 -10.83 0.72 -9.00
C ALA A 41 -11.92 1.49 -8.24
N GLY A 42 -11.61 2.71 -7.81
CA GLY A 42 -12.50 3.53 -6.99
C GLY A 42 -12.43 3.24 -5.49
N SER A 43 -11.64 2.26 -5.04
CA SER A 43 -11.24 2.15 -3.63
C SER A 43 -10.10 3.11 -3.30
N THR A 44 -9.99 3.54 -2.04
CA THR A 44 -8.99 4.52 -1.61
C THR A 44 -8.25 4.07 -0.35
N VAL A 45 -6.94 4.29 -0.30
CA VAL A 45 -6.14 4.23 0.92
C VAL A 45 -5.68 5.64 1.28
N ALA A 46 -6.10 6.14 2.44
CA ALA A 46 -5.70 7.44 2.95
C ALA A 46 -4.58 7.27 3.99
N LEU A 47 -3.35 7.64 3.60
CA LEU A 47 -2.17 7.54 4.46
C LEU A 47 -2.07 8.71 5.45
N GLY A 48 -2.57 9.90 5.10
CA GLY A 48 -2.27 11.12 5.85
C GLY A 48 -0.76 11.37 5.89
N GLY A 49 -0.14 11.33 7.07
CA GLY A 49 1.32 11.34 7.24
C GLY A 49 1.93 9.98 7.62
N SER A 50 1.13 8.91 7.65
CA SER A 50 1.49 7.61 8.19
C SER A 50 2.17 6.70 7.16
N THR A 51 3.05 5.83 7.63
CA THR A 51 3.64 4.78 6.77
C THR A 51 2.79 3.51 6.80
N LEU A 52 2.49 2.94 5.63
CA LEU A 52 1.84 1.62 5.51
C LEU A 52 2.85 0.56 5.08
N THR A 53 3.01 -0.48 5.90
CA THR A 53 3.89 -1.62 5.63
C THR A 53 3.08 -2.82 5.13
N LEU A 54 3.50 -3.38 4.00
CA LEU A 54 2.94 -4.55 3.33
C LEU A 54 3.88 -5.75 3.54
N GLY A 55 3.52 -6.62 4.49
CA GLY A 55 4.31 -7.78 4.92
C GLY A 55 3.89 -9.12 4.28
N GLY A 56 2.92 -9.12 3.37
CA GLY A 56 2.31 -10.33 2.82
C GLY A 56 3.23 -11.16 1.94
N THR A 57 3.12 -12.49 2.09
CA THR A 57 3.82 -13.48 1.27
C THR A 57 3.02 -13.92 0.03
N VAL A 58 1.75 -13.51 -0.05
CA VAL A 58 0.83 -13.83 -1.15
C VAL A 58 0.75 -12.64 -2.11
N ASP A 59 0.69 -12.93 -3.40
CA ASP A 59 0.53 -11.92 -4.43
C ASP A 59 -0.81 -11.18 -4.28
N SER A 60 -0.80 -9.87 -4.50
CA SER A 60 -1.98 -9.03 -4.29
C SER A 60 -2.04 -7.91 -5.31
N THR A 61 -3.25 -7.57 -5.74
CA THR A 61 -3.48 -6.49 -6.71
C THR A 61 -4.28 -5.38 -6.08
N PHE A 62 -3.73 -4.16 -6.13
CA PHE A 62 -4.42 -2.96 -5.70
C PHE A 62 -4.62 -2.02 -6.89
N SER A 63 -5.89 -1.86 -7.27
CA SER A 63 -6.33 -0.99 -8.35
C SER A 63 -6.96 0.32 -7.87
N GLY A 64 -6.99 0.53 -6.55
CA GLY A 64 -7.46 1.78 -5.95
C GLY A 64 -6.42 2.89 -5.96
N ALA A 65 -6.79 4.05 -5.42
CA ALA A 65 -5.91 5.19 -5.23
C ALA A 65 -5.29 5.19 -3.83
N ILE A 66 -4.01 5.53 -3.72
CA ILE A 66 -3.36 5.82 -2.43
C ILE A 66 -3.04 7.31 -2.36
N SER A 67 -3.50 7.99 -1.30
CA SER A 67 -3.32 9.43 -1.13
C SER A 67 -2.69 9.79 0.22
N GLY A 68 -2.07 10.97 0.28
CA GLY A 68 -1.46 11.53 1.49
C GLY A 68 0.04 11.78 1.35
N ASN A 69 0.65 12.32 2.40
CA ASN A 69 2.08 12.56 2.48
C ASN A 69 2.87 11.38 3.07
N GLY A 70 2.17 10.38 3.59
CA GLY A 70 2.75 9.14 4.08
C GLY A 70 3.39 8.27 3.00
N GLY A 71 4.20 7.29 3.44
CA GLY A 71 4.97 6.40 2.56
C GLY A 71 4.48 4.95 2.61
N LEU A 72 5.03 4.13 1.71
CA LEU A 72 4.76 2.70 1.64
C LEU A 72 6.04 1.90 1.83
N VAL A 73 5.96 0.79 2.57
CA VAL A 73 7.06 -0.15 2.74
C VAL A 73 6.59 -1.54 2.33
N LYS A 74 7.32 -2.21 1.45
CA LYS A 74 7.05 -3.59 1.03
C LYS A 74 8.12 -4.50 1.62
N ASN A 75 7.70 -5.34 2.56
CA ASN A 75 8.58 -6.21 3.35
C ASN A 75 8.30 -7.71 3.12
N GLY A 76 7.13 -8.06 2.57
CA GLY A 76 6.76 -9.45 2.35
C GLY A 76 7.32 -10.05 1.05
N ALA A 77 7.43 -11.37 0.97
CA ALA A 77 7.95 -12.08 -0.21
C ALA A 77 7.02 -12.06 -1.43
N GLY A 78 5.72 -11.79 -1.25
CA GLY A 78 4.74 -11.78 -2.34
C GLY A 78 4.91 -10.58 -3.28
N VAL A 79 4.23 -10.64 -4.42
CA VAL A 79 4.22 -9.56 -5.42
C VAL A 79 3.03 -8.63 -5.18
N GLN A 80 3.29 -7.33 -4.97
CA GLN A 80 2.25 -6.32 -4.97
C GLN A 80 2.11 -5.74 -6.38
N THR A 81 0.95 -5.93 -7.00
CA THR A 81 0.61 -5.28 -8.26
C THR A 81 -0.15 -3.97 -8.00
N ARG A 82 0.22 -2.91 -8.71
CA ARG A 82 -0.32 -1.55 -8.60
C ARG A 82 -0.87 -1.07 -9.94
N ASN A 83 -2.19 -0.86 -9.99
CA ASN A 83 -2.87 -0.41 -11.21
C ASN A 83 -3.46 1.00 -11.07
N GLY A 84 -3.81 1.42 -9.84
CA GLY A 84 -4.54 2.66 -9.60
C GLY A 84 -3.63 3.86 -9.34
N VAL A 85 -4.04 5.03 -9.85
CA VAL A 85 -3.36 6.32 -9.67
C VAL A 85 -3.31 6.67 -8.19
N SER A 86 -2.11 6.88 -7.66
CA SER A 86 -1.87 7.01 -6.23
C SER A 86 -1.13 8.32 -5.94
N PRO A 87 -1.83 9.46 -5.73
CA PRO A 87 -1.21 10.76 -5.47
C PRO A 87 -0.70 10.86 -4.01
N PHE A 88 0.29 10.06 -3.66
CA PHE A 88 1.00 10.17 -2.38
C PHE A 88 2.45 10.61 -2.57
N SER A 89 2.99 11.34 -1.59
CA SER A 89 4.32 11.97 -1.71
C SER A 89 5.39 11.32 -0.84
N GLY A 90 5.06 10.39 0.06
CA GLY A 90 6.02 9.79 0.99
C GLY A 90 6.92 8.71 0.38
N GLY A 91 6.68 8.32 -0.88
CA GLY A 91 7.52 7.36 -1.62
C GLY A 91 7.29 5.90 -1.26
N VAL A 92 8.02 5.02 -1.94
CA VAL A 92 7.90 3.56 -1.82
C VAL A 92 9.25 2.94 -1.49
N THR A 93 9.33 2.21 -0.39
CA THR A 93 10.51 1.42 -0.01
C THR A 93 10.24 -0.06 -0.24
N LEU A 94 11.10 -0.71 -1.01
CA LEU A 94 11.05 -2.13 -1.35
C LEU A 94 12.19 -2.86 -0.64
N ASN A 95 11.87 -3.55 0.44
CA ASN A 95 12.83 -4.34 1.22
C ASN A 95 12.86 -5.81 0.79
N ALA A 96 11.74 -6.38 0.33
CA ALA A 96 11.66 -7.75 -0.17
C ALA A 96 10.47 -7.98 -1.12
N GLY A 97 10.52 -9.08 -1.87
CA GLY A 97 9.44 -9.56 -2.74
C GLY A 97 9.40 -8.83 -4.09
N GLY A 98 8.20 -8.58 -4.60
CA GLY A 98 8.01 -7.89 -5.88
C GLY A 98 7.04 -6.72 -5.81
N LEU A 99 7.28 -5.70 -6.63
CA LEU A 99 6.33 -4.64 -6.94
C LEU A 99 6.18 -4.54 -8.46
N VAL A 100 4.96 -4.79 -8.95
CA VAL A 100 4.61 -4.66 -10.36
C VAL A 100 3.76 -3.40 -10.54
N VAL A 101 4.17 -2.51 -11.42
CA VAL A 101 3.59 -1.18 -11.61
C VAL A 101 3.00 -1.06 -13.01
N ARG A 102 1.70 -1.35 -13.14
CA ARG A 102 0.99 -1.26 -14.43
C ARG A 102 0.48 0.15 -14.75
N ASN A 103 0.74 1.10 -13.87
CA ASN A 103 0.43 2.51 -14.07
C ASN A 103 1.52 3.36 -13.40
N ASN A 104 2.24 4.17 -14.17
CA ASN A 104 3.33 5.00 -13.66
C ASN A 104 2.90 5.93 -12.50
N ALA A 105 1.67 6.44 -12.53
CA ALA A 105 1.13 7.28 -11.47
C ALA A 105 0.73 6.50 -10.20
N ALA A 106 0.90 5.18 -10.17
CA ALA A 106 0.60 4.35 -9.00
C ALA A 106 1.69 4.38 -7.93
N LEU A 107 2.89 4.90 -8.23
CA LEU A 107 3.98 5.05 -7.27
C LEU A 107 4.00 6.40 -6.55
N GLY A 108 3.11 7.32 -6.94
CA GLY A 108 3.08 8.67 -6.41
C GLY A 108 4.22 9.55 -6.92
N THR A 109 4.51 10.63 -6.18
CA THR A 109 5.54 11.61 -6.53
C THR A 109 6.79 11.51 -5.65
N GLY A 110 6.77 10.62 -4.65
CA GLY A 110 7.92 10.37 -3.78
C GLY A 110 8.96 9.44 -4.41
N ALA A 111 10.12 9.34 -3.78
CA ALA A 111 11.19 8.46 -4.22
C ALA A 111 10.81 6.98 -4.13
N VAL A 112 11.33 6.16 -5.04
CA VAL A 112 11.29 4.70 -4.94
C VAL A 112 12.66 4.19 -4.53
N THR A 113 12.75 3.52 -3.40
CA THR A 113 13.97 2.96 -2.85
C THR A 113 13.88 1.45 -2.85
N VAL A 114 14.83 0.75 -3.47
CA VAL A 114 14.98 -0.71 -3.37
C VAL A 114 16.14 -0.99 -2.43
N ALA A 115 15.82 -1.38 -1.19
CA ALA A 115 16.79 -1.52 -0.10
C ALA A 115 17.18 -2.99 0.20
N GLY A 116 16.49 -3.97 -0.38
CA GLY A 116 16.81 -5.39 -0.22
C GLY A 116 16.59 -6.21 -1.48
N ALA A 117 16.46 -7.53 -1.33
CA ALA A 117 16.23 -8.46 -2.44
C ALA A 117 14.79 -8.36 -2.95
N ALA A 118 14.48 -7.27 -3.64
CA ALA A 118 13.18 -7.01 -4.22
C ALA A 118 13.28 -6.73 -5.73
N THR A 119 12.24 -7.10 -6.45
CA THR A 119 12.08 -6.79 -7.87
C THR A 119 11.08 -5.66 -8.05
N LEU A 120 11.43 -4.70 -8.91
CA LEU A 120 10.52 -3.68 -9.41
C LEU A 120 10.33 -3.97 -10.90
N ASP A 121 9.08 -4.16 -11.30
CA ASP A 121 8.66 -4.45 -12.67
C ASP A 121 7.54 -3.49 -13.09
N SER A 122 7.43 -3.17 -14.37
CA SER A 122 6.51 -2.15 -14.91
C SER A 122 5.75 -2.64 -16.14
#